data_AF-R0D3Y7-F1
#
_entry.id   AF-R0D3Y7-F1
#
_cell.length_a   1.000
_cell.length_b   1.000
_cell.length_c   1.000
_cell.angle_alpha   90.00
_cell.angle_beta   90.00
_cell.angle_gamma   90.00
#
_symmetry.space_group_name_H-M   'P 1'
#
loop_
_entity.id
_entity.type
_entity.pdbx_description
1 polymer ?
#
loop_
_entity_poly.entity_id
_entity_poly.type
_entity_poly.pdbx_seq_one_letter_code
_entity_poly.pdbx_strand_id
1 'polypeptide(L)'
;MAGTSDEGILAEYMVGYWSMKHEKIDRPAKLLETLYITERYQAGDSLREARSAYDHAIWNGVPVSEMDRRLAELDQFMRDLVRERAAQWGLPH
;
A
#
# COMPACT_ATOMS: atom_id res chain seq x y z
N MET A 1 -7.69 18.66 -9.14
CA MET A 1 -8.55 17.84 -8.24
C MET A 1 -8.17 16.36 -8.42
N ALA A 2 -6.96 15.96 -8.00
CA ALA A 2 -6.49 14.56 -8.10
C ALA A 2 -6.88 13.71 -6.87
N GLY A 3 -7.25 14.36 -5.75
CA GLY A 3 -7.43 13.71 -4.44
C GLY A 3 -8.43 12.54 -4.42
N THR A 4 -9.59 12.67 -5.06
CA THR A 4 -10.63 11.63 -4.99
C THR A 4 -10.31 10.35 -5.76
N SER A 5 -9.49 10.41 -6.82
CA SER A 5 -9.16 9.23 -7.61
C SER A 5 -8.02 8.43 -7.00
N ASP A 6 -6.99 9.11 -6.48
CA ASP A 6 -5.85 8.43 -5.85
C ASP A 6 -6.25 7.84 -4.48
N GLU A 7 -7.10 8.52 -3.71
CA GLU A 7 -7.64 7.96 -2.46
C GLU A 7 -8.49 6.69 -2.70
N GLY A 8 -9.20 6.63 -3.83
CA GLY A 8 -9.96 5.45 -4.26
C GLY A 8 -9.03 4.29 -4.60
N ILE A 9 -7.99 4.55 -5.40
CA ILE A 9 -6.98 3.54 -5.74
C ILE A 9 -6.29 3.04 -4.48
N LEU A 10 -5.86 3.93 -3.59
CA LEU A 10 -5.23 3.55 -2.33
C LEU A 10 -6.17 2.67 -1.48
N ALA A 11 -7.47 3.02 -1.40
CA ALA A 11 -8.45 2.22 -0.67
C ALA A 11 -8.60 0.79 -1.24
N GLU A 12 -8.57 0.62 -2.56
CA GLU A 12 -8.58 -0.72 -3.19
C GLU A 12 -7.38 -1.55 -2.73
N TYR A 13 -6.17 -0.97 -2.74
CA TYR A 13 -4.95 -1.65 -2.30
C TYR A 13 -4.95 -1.94 -0.79
N MET A 14 -5.50 -1.04 0.04
CA MET A 14 -5.70 -1.30 1.48
C MET A 14 -6.59 -2.51 1.72
N VAL A 15 -7.76 -2.58 1.08
CA VAL A 15 -8.69 -3.71 1.23
C VAL A 15 -8.01 -5.01 0.81
N GLY A 16 -7.33 -5.00 -0.33
CA GLY A 16 -6.56 -6.15 -0.81
C GLY A 16 -5.47 -6.59 0.18
N TYR A 17 -4.74 -5.64 0.77
CA TYR A 17 -3.72 -5.91 1.78
C TYR A 17 -4.27 -6.60 3.02
N TRP A 18 -5.36 -6.08 3.58
CA TRP A 18 -6.00 -6.69 4.75
C TRP A 18 -6.57 -8.07 4.44
N SER A 19 -7.18 -8.28 3.27
CA SER A 19 -7.59 -9.63 2.83
C SER A 19 -6.40 -10.60 2.79
N MET A 20 -5.28 -10.21 2.18
CA MET A 20 -4.07 -11.06 2.14
C MET A 20 -3.57 -11.41 3.55
N LYS A 21 -3.56 -10.44 4.45
CA LYS A 21 -3.07 -10.59 5.83
C LYS A 21 -4.00 -11.44 6.70
N HIS A 22 -5.32 -11.25 6.61
CA HIS A 22 -6.31 -11.96 7.43
C HIS A 22 -6.58 -13.38 6.93
N GLU A 23 -6.65 -13.59 5.62
CA GLU A 23 -6.97 -14.89 5.02
C GLU A 23 -5.73 -15.80 4.88
N LYS A 24 -4.54 -15.35 5.32
CA LYS A 24 -3.24 -16.01 5.09
C LYS A 24 -3.01 -16.36 3.61
N ILE A 25 -3.54 -15.52 2.72
CA ILE A 25 -3.42 -15.71 1.28
C ILE A 25 -2.04 -15.20 0.88
N ASP A 26 -1.15 -16.13 0.54
CA ASP A 26 0.18 -15.81 0.02
C ASP A 26 0.06 -15.35 -1.45
N ARG A 27 0.13 -14.03 -1.65
CA ARG A 27 0.19 -13.41 -2.98
C ARG A 27 1.36 -12.42 -3.04
N PRO A 28 2.60 -12.90 -3.14
CA PRO A 28 3.80 -12.07 -3.06
C PRO A 28 3.82 -10.98 -4.13
N ALA A 29 3.37 -11.28 -5.35
CA ALA A 29 3.30 -10.28 -6.43
C ALA A 29 2.36 -9.11 -6.12
N LYS A 30 1.20 -9.39 -5.50
CA LYS A 30 0.26 -8.34 -5.07
C LYS A 30 0.77 -7.57 -3.87
N LEU A 31 1.45 -8.24 -2.94
CA LEU A 31 2.07 -7.57 -1.79
C LEU A 31 3.12 -6.56 -2.24
N LEU A 32 3.97 -6.94 -3.19
CA LEU A 32 4.99 -6.07 -3.79
C LEU A 32 4.36 -4.92 -4.59
N GLU A 33 3.27 -5.17 -5.30
CA GLU A 33 2.51 -4.10 -5.97
C GLU A 33 1.91 -3.12 -4.96
N THR A 34 1.29 -3.62 -3.88
CA THR A 34 0.76 -2.77 -2.80
C THR A 34 1.86 -1.94 -2.15
N LEU A 35 3.03 -2.53 -1.91
CA LEU A 35 4.19 -1.81 -1.38
C LEU A 35 4.56 -0.65 -2.31
N TYR A 36 4.72 -0.92 -3.60
CA TYR A 36 5.07 0.10 -4.59
C TYR A 36 4.05 1.25 -4.62
N ILE A 37 2.76 0.94 -4.73
CA ILE A 37 1.71 1.96 -4.78
C ILE A 37 1.68 2.82 -3.51
N THR A 38 1.93 2.21 -2.36
CA THR A 38 1.99 2.92 -1.09
C THR A 38 3.19 3.86 -1.01
N GLU A 39 4.37 3.42 -1.44
CA GLU A 39 5.57 4.27 -1.52
C GLU A 39 5.32 5.48 -2.43
N ARG A 40 4.65 5.27 -3.57
CA ARG A 40 4.29 6.33 -4.53
C ARG A 40 3.27 7.31 -3.96
N TYR A 41 2.30 6.82 -3.21
CA TYR A 41 1.34 7.67 -2.50
C TYR A 41 2.05 8.60 -1.50
N GLN A 42 2.96 8.04 -0.70
CA GLN A 42 3.73 8.83 0.27
C GLN A 42 4.66 9.85 -0.38
N ALA A 43 5.19 9.53 -1.57
CA ALA A 43 5.99 10.46 -2.37
C ALA A 43 5.15 11.60 -3.01
N GLY A 44 3.81 11.51 -2.98
CA GLY A 44 2.92 12.45 -3.64
C GLY A 44 2.82 12.23 -5.16
N ASP A 45 3.20 11.06 -5.64
CA ASP A 45 3.09 10.67 -7.05
C ASP A 45 1.63 10.33 -7.40
N SER A 46 1.29 10.49 -8.68
CA SER A 46 0.01 10.08 -9.27
C SER A 46 -0.13 8.55 -9.21
N LEU A 47 -1.09 8.03 -8.42
CA LEU A 47 -1.25 6.59 -8.26
C LEU A 47 -1.74 5.91 -9.52
N ARG A 48 -2.51 6.64 -10.34
CA ARG A 48 -2.94 6.14 -11.64
C ARG A 48 -1.76 5.87 -12.57
N GLU A 49 -0.80 6.77 -12.61
CA GLU A 49 0.41 6.60 -13.42
C GLU A 49 1.33 5.54 -12.83
N ALA A 50 1.54 5.56 -11.51
CA ALA A 50 2.30 4.54 -10.81
C ALA A 50 1.76 3.13 -11.09
N ARG A 51 0.44 2.93 -10.97
CA ARG A 51 -0.23 1.65 -11.26
C ARG A 51 -0.07 1.24 -12.71
N SER A 52 -0.17 2.17 -13.65
CA SER A 52 0.00 1.87 -15.07
C SER A 52 1.44 1.55 -15.46
N ALA A 53 2.42 2.11 -14.74
CA ALA A 53 3.84 1.94 -14.99
C ALA A 53 4.48 0.85 -14.12
N TYR A 54 3.71 0.20 -13.25
CA TYR A 54 4.24 -0.82 -12.34
C TYR A 54 4.71 -2.05 -13.12
N ASP A 55 5.97 -2.42 -12.88
CA ASP A 55 6.56 -3.66 -13.36
C ASP A 55 7.26 -4.36 -12.19
N HIS A 56 7.07 -5.67 -12.06
CA HIS A 56 7.69 -6.44 -10.98
C HIS A 56 9.24 -6.41 -11.02
N ALA A 57 9.83 -6.13 -12.17
CA ALA A 57 11.28 -6.04 -12.37
C ALA A 57 11.93 -4.91 -11.57
N ILE A 58 11.16 -3.92 -11.07
CA ILE A 58 11.70 -2.89 -10.18
C ILE A 58 12.28 -3.48 -8.88
N TRP A 59 11.81 -4.65 -8.49
CA TRP A 59 12.27 -5.36 -7.30
C TRP A 59 13.52 -6.22 -7.56
N ASN A 60 13.95 -6.35 -8.82
CA ASN A 60 15.13 -7.13 -9.17
C ASN A 60 16.39 -6.47 -8.57
N GLY A 61 17.12 -7.24 -7.76
CA GLY A 61 18.34 -6.77 -7.11
C GLY A 61 18.12 -6.02 -5.81
N VAL A 62 16.87 -5.86 -5.35
CA VAL A 62 16.59 -5.35 -4.00
C VAL A 62 16.97 -6.42 -2.97
N PRO A 63 17.85 -6.11 -1.99
CA PRO A 63 18.23 -7.07 -0.95
C PRO A 63 17.02 -7.51 -0.13
N VAL A 64 17.01 -8.77 0.30
CA VAL A 64 15.92 -9.31 1.14
C VAL A 64 15.75 -8.51 2.44
N SER A 65 16.84 -8.10 3.09
CA SER A 65 16.81 -7.29 4.30
C SER A 65 16.18 -5.90 4.09
N GLU A 66 16.39 -5.31 2.91
CA GLU A 66 15.76 -4.05 2.52
C GLU A 66 14.27 -4.25 2.22
N MET A 67 13.93 -5.35 1.54
CA MET A 67 12.54 -5.72 1.29
C MET A 67 11.75 -5.95 2.60
N ASP A 68 12.33 -6.71 3.53
CA ASP A 68 11.72 -6.97 4.84
C ASP A 68 11.46 -5.66 5.61
N ARG A 69 12.43 -4.73 5.58
CA ARG A 69 12.26 -3.41 6.17
C ARG A 69 11.10 -2.65 5.55
N ARG A 70 11.02 -2.58 4.22
CA ARG A 70 9.96 -1.88 3.50
C ARG A 70 8.58 -2.50 3.73
N LEU A 71 8.51 -3.82 3.81
CA LEU A 71 7.27 -4.53 4.16
C LEU A 71 6.82 -4.23 5.59
N ALA A 72 7.76 -4.06 6.54
CA ALA A 72 7.44 -3.61 7.89
C ALA A 72 6.94 -2.16 7.92
N GLU A 73 7.57 -1.27 7.15
CA GLU A 73 7.13 0.13 6.98
C GLU A 73 5.74 0.20 6.33
N LEU A 74 5.43 -0.68 5.37
CA LEU A 74 4.11 -0.84 4.78
C LEU A 74 3.06 -1.27 5.83
N ASP A 75 3.38 -2.26 6.67
CA ASP A 75 2.46 -2.72 7.74
C ASP A 75 2.11 -1.59 8.70
N GLN A 76 3.12 -0.80 9.08
CA GLN A 76 2.95 0.35 9.96
C GLN A 76 2.08 1.42 9.29
N PHE A 77 2.40 1.79 8.05
CA PHE A 77 1.62 2.77 7.30
C PHE A 77 0.15 2.36 7.16
N MET A 78 -0.13 1.10 6.81
CA MET A 78 -1.50 0.59 6.66
C MET A 78 -2.29 0.67 7.97
N ARG A 79 -1.64 0.44 9.13
CA ARG A 79 -2.27 0.60 10.45
C ARG A 79 -2.56 2.05 10.79
N ASP A 80 -1.60 2.95 10.53
CA ASP A 80 -1.76 4.37 10.81
C ASP A 80 -2.88 4.96 9.95
N LEU A 81 -2.93 4.61 8.66
CA LEU A 81 -3.99 5.06 7.75
C LEU A 81 -5.39 4.58 8.19
N VAL A 82 -5.52 3.34 8.68
CA VAL A 82 -6.78 2.85 9.26
C VAL A 82 -7.15 3.62 10.52
N ARG A 83 -6.18 3.91 11.39
CA ARG A 83 -6.39 4.70 12.61
C ARG A 83 -6.82 6.13 12.29
N GLU A 84 -6.18 6.77 11.32
CA GLU A 84 -6.55 8.10 10.85
C GLU A 84 -7.96 8.13 10.29
N ARG A 85 -8.33 7.14 9.45
CA ARG A 85 -9.71 7.04 8.93
C ARG A 85 -10.73 6.76 10.03
N ALA A 86 -10.40 5.92 11.02
CA ALA A 86 -11.27 5.68 12.17
C ALA A 86 -11.50 6.98 12.98
N ALA A 87 -10.44 7.78 13.18
CA ALA A 87 -10.53 9.08 13.83
C ALA A 87 -11.38 10.08 13.03
N GLN A 88 -11.27 10.08 11.69
CA GLN A 88 -12.09 10.92 10.82
C GLN A 88 -13.59 10.56 10.86
N TRP A 89 -13.94 9.28 11.06
CA TRP A 89 -15.32 8.83 11.21
C TRP A 89 -15.87 8.95 12.63
N GLY A 90 -15.07 9.46 13.57
CA GLY A 90 -15.50 9.70 14.95
C GLY A 90 -15.79 8.42 15.73
N LEU A 91 -15.23 7.27 15.33
CA LEU A 91 -15.36 6.03 16.09
C LEU A 91 -14.50 6.15 17.36
N PRO A 92 -15.09 6.16 18.57
CA PRO A 92 -14.33 6.16 19.81
C PRO A 92 -13.57 4.84 19.97
N HIS A 93 -12.37 4.96 20.56
CA HIS A 93 -11.43 3.89 20.88
C HIS A 93 -12.05 2.77 21.72
#